data_AF-A0A522IPX9-F1
#
_entry.id   AF-A0A522IPX9-F1
#
_cell.length_a   1.000
_cell.length_b   1.000
_cell.length_c   1.000
_cell.angle_alpha   90.00
_cell.angle_beta   90.00
_cell.angle_gamma   90.00
#
_symmetry.space_group_name_H-M   'P 1'
#
loop_
_entity.id
_entity.type
_entity.pdbx_description
1 polymer ?
#
loop_
_entity_poly.entity_id
_entity_poly.type
_entity_poly.pdbx_seq_one_letter_code
_entity_poly.pdbx_strand_id
1 'polypeptide(L)'
;MSNETKKTSIGRRVVRASLYMVPGYPVYKAFKSAKETASSGAKTLRDLHNELERQRPTTRHVRTYREALALRPADALPLPQIARKCLNSKRVCLLVAYLCLLYFIYGVVGEDLLAVFNSVFGAMLPLLFTVKYEHQLWQLETGPQRPDEPLGGYRDFFRSRGALLRLVNPRLF
;
A
#
# COMPACT_ATOMS: atom_id res chain seq x y z
N MET A 1 60.11 -3.03 12.21
CA MET A 1 58.90 -2.58 11.50
C MET A 1 59.06 -2.86 10.02
N SER A 2 58.19 -3.69 9.43
CA SER A 2 57.90 -3.81 7.98
C SER A 2 57.68 -5.28 7.55
N ASN A 3 56.66 -5.48 6.71
CA ASN A 3 56.36 -6.63 5.82
C ASN A 3 55.35 -7.73 6.20
N GLU A 4 55.01 -8.02 7.46
CA GLU A 4 54.06 -9.13 7.73
C GLU A 4 52.56 -8.75 7.61
N THR A 5 52.18 -7.53 7.98
CA THR A 5 50.77 -7.07 7.93
C THR A 5 50.25 -6.77 6.52
N LYS A 6 51.14 -6.62 5.53
CA LYS A 6 50.75 -6.35 4.13
C LYS A 6 50.29 -7.63 3.40
N LYS A 7 50.87 -8.80 3.72
CA LYS A 7 50.53 -10.08 3.06
C LYS A 7 49.14 -10.60 3.43
N THR A 8 48.68 -10.38 4.66
CA THR A 8 47.35 -10.83 5.13
C THR A 8 46.18 -10.04 4.53
N SER A 9 46.36 -8.73 4.26
CA SER A 9 45.31 -7.91 3.64
C SER A 9 45.13 -8.16 2.14
N ILE A 10 46.23 -8.45 1.42
CA ILE A 10 46.21 -8.79 -0.01
C ILE A 10 45.58 -10.17 -0.21
N GLY A 11 45.94 -11.18 0.61
CA GLY A 11 45.31 -12.50 0.57
C GLY A 11 43.79 -12.45 0.82
N ARG A 12 43.33 -11.62 1.77
CA ARG A 12 41.88 -11.40 2.02
C ARG A 12 41.15 -10.74 0.85
N ARG A 13 41.82 -9.85 0.10
CA ARG A 13 41.26 -9.22 -1.12
C ARG A 13 41.15 -10.21 -2.27
N VAL A 14 42.16 -11.05 -2.46
CA VAL A 14 42.18 -12.07 -3.53
C VAL A 14 41.14 -13.15 -3.26
N VAL A 15 40.96 -13.58 -2.01
CA VAL A 15 39.88 -14.54 -1.63
C VAL A 15 38.48 -13.92 -1.80
N ARG A 16 38.31 -12.62 -1.53
CA ARG A 16 37.03 -11.94 -1.85
C ARG A 16 36.78 -11.84 -3.35
N ALA A 17 37.83 -11.60 -4.14
CA ALA A 17 37.72 -11.49 -5.59
C ALA A 17 37.41 -12.85 -6.25
N SER A 18 38.01 -13.95 -5.76
CA SER A 18 37.73 -15.30 -6.27
C SER A 18 36.33 -15.80 -5.90
N LEU A 19 35.76 -15.35 -4.79
CA LEU A 19 34.36 -15.62 -4.43
C LEU A 19 33.34 -14.96 -5.38
N TYR A 20 33.69 -13.86 -6.05
CA TYR A 20 32.85 -13.25 -7.09
C TYR A 20 32.97 -13.93 -8.46
N MET A 21 33.96 -14.81 -8.66
CA MET A 21 34.11 -15.61 -9.89
C MET A 21 33.28 -16.91 -9.87
N VAL A 22 32.64 -17.25 -8.75
CA VAL A 22 31.73 -18.40 -8.67
C VAL A 22 30.39 -18.03 -9.34
N PRO A 23 29.98 -18.69 -10.43
CA PRO A 23 28.73 -18.38 -11.10
C PRO A 23 27.56 -18.60 -10.13
N GLY A 24 26.75 -17.55 -9.92
CA GLY A 24 25.59 -17.56 -9.00
C GLY A 24 25.80 -16.91 -7.63
N TYR A 25 27.05 -16.72 -7.17
CA TYR A 25 27.34 -16.03 -5.91
C TYR A 25 26.91 -14.55 -5.87
N PRO A 26 27.09 -13.73 -6.93
CA PRO A 26 26.58 -12.36 -6.93
C PRO A 26 25.05 -12.30 -6.87
N VAL A 27 24.36 -13.27 -7.49
CA VAL A 27 22.90 -13.40 -7.44
C VAL A 27 22.43 -13.78 -6.04
N TYR A 28 23.05 -14.79 -5.42
CA TYR A 28 22.76 -15.19 -4.04
C TYR A 28 22.97 -14.04 -3.05
N LYS A 29 24.05 -13.28 -3.21
CA LYS A 29 24.35 -12.11 -2.38
C LYS A 29 23.34 -10.98 -2.59
N ALA A 30 22.90 -10.74 -3.83
CA ALA A 30 21.84 -9.77 -4.14
C ALA A 30 20.50 -10.20 -3.53
N PHE A 31 20.13 -11.47 -3.60
CA PHE A 31 18.92 -12.00 -2.96
C PHE A 31 18.98 -11.93 -1.44
N LYS A 32 20.13 -12.27 -0.83
CA LYS A 32 20.31 -12.16 0.62
C LYS A 32 20.24 -10.71 1.09
N SER A 33 20.88 -9.79 0.35
CA SER A 33 20.81 -8.36 0.62
C SER A 33 19.40 -7.82 0.44
N ALA A 34 18.68 -8.21 -0.62
CA ALA A 34 17.30 -7.81 -0.85
C ALA A 34 16.37 -8.34 0.24
N LYS A 35 16.58 -9.57 0.73
CA LYS A 35 15.85 -10.16 1.86
C LYS A 35 16.14 -9.45 3.18
N GLU A 36 17.40 -9.08 3.43
CA GLU A 36 17.79 -8.29 4.60
C GLU A 36 17.21 -6.88 4.53
N THR A 37 17.23 -6.21 3.38
CA THR A 37 16.61 -4.88 3.18
C THR A 37 15.09 -4.95 3.28
N ALA A 38 14.45 -5.96 2.71
CA ALA A 38 13.00 -6.16 2.80
C ALA A 38 12.56 -6.52 4.22
N SER A 39 13.34 -7.34 4.96
CA SER A 39 13.05 -7.64 6.36
C SER A 39 13.27 -6.44 7.28
N SER A 40 14.26 -5.59 6.98
CA SER A 40 14.48 -4.31 7.66
C SER A 40 13.35 -3.30 7.37
N GLY A 41 12.90 -3.21 6.12
CA GLY A 41 11.71 -2.45 5.71
C GLY A 41 10.42 -2.96 6.37
N ALA A 42 10.26 -4.28 6.48
CA ALA A 42 9.10 -4.87 7.15
C ALA A 42 9.11 -4.64 8.67
N LYS A 43 10.29 -4.61 9.30
CA LYS A 43 10.44 -4.26 10.72
C LYS A 43 10.12 -2.79 10.97
N THR A 44 10.68 -1.88 10.16
CA THR A 44 10.38 -0.44 10.27
C THR A 44 8.89 -0.14 10.04
N LEU A 45 8.25 -0.81 9.07
CA LEU A 45 6.81 -0.69 8.88
C LEU A 45 5.99 -1.26 10.04
N ARG A 46 6.42 -2.38 10.65
CA ARG A 46 5.78 -2.93 11.86
C ARG A 46 5.96 -2.02 13.07
N ASP A 47 7.14 -1.44 13.25
CA ASP A 47 7.40 -0.53 14.37
C ASP A 47 6.58 0.75 14.22
N LEU A 48 6.51 1.31 12.99
CA LEU A 48 5.62 2.44 12.70
C LEU A 48 4.15 2.07 12.94
N HIS A 49 3.74 0.86 12.54
CA HIS A 49 2.38 0.36 12.77
C HIS A 49 2.07 0.22 14.25
N ASN A 50 3.00 -0.34 15.03
CA ASN A 50 2.87 -0.51 16.47
C ASN A 50 2.86 0.83 17.21
N GLU A 51 3.66 1.81 16.76
CA GLU A 51 3.62 3.19 17.29
C GLU A 51 2.28 3.87 16.99
N LEU A 52 1.77 3.71 15.77
CA LEU A 52 0.44 4.19 15.36
C LEU A 52 -0.69 3.49 16.15
N GLU A 53 -0.56 2.20 16.45
CA GLU A 53 -1.50 1.47 17.29
C GLU A 53 -1.45 1.93 18.76
N ARG A 54 -0.25 2.23 19.30
CA ARG A 54 -0.09 2.80 20.64
C ARG A 54 -0.64 4.21 20.76
N GLN A 55 -0.55 5.00 19.69
CA GLN A 55 -1.15 6.33 19.61
C GLN A 55 -2.66 6.30 19.33
N ARG A 56 -3.23 5.11 19.05
CA ARG A 56 -4.66 4.96 18.78
C ARG A 56 -5.45 5.08 20.09
N PRO A 57 -6.33 6.08 20.24
CA PRO A 57 -7.13 6.21 21.46
C PRO A 57 -7.98 4.95 21.66
N THR A 58 -7.93 4.38 22.86
CA THR A 58 -8.60 3.12 23.27
C THR A 58 -10.12 3.23 23.32
N THR A 59 -10.69 4.40 23.11
CA THR A 59 -12.13 4.59 23.05
C THR A 59 -12.62 4.35 21.62
N ARG A 60 -13.15 3.14 21.42
CA ARG A 60 -14.04 2.76 20.31
C ARG A 60 -15.38 3.53 20.41
N HIS A 61 -15.34 4.84 20.63
CA HIS A 61 -16.53 5.66 20.47
C HIS A 61 -16.78 5.83 18.99
N VAL A 62 -18.03 5.58 18.63
CA VAL A 62 -18.56 5.85 17.30
C VAL A 62 -18.46 7.36 17.12
N ARG A 63 -17.33 7.83 16.57
CA ARG A 63 -17.06 9.25 16.42
C ARG A 63 -18.13 9.83 15.51
N THR A 64 -18.70 10.95 15.92
CA THR A 64 -19.48 11.81 15.03
C THR A 64 -18.55 12.59 14.12
N TYR A 65 -19.04 13.11 13.00
CA TYR A 65 -18.19 13.88 12.07
C TYR A 65 -17.59 15.12 12.76
N ARG A 66 -18.37 15.75 13.64
CA ARG A 66 -17.92 16.88 14.46
C ARG A 66 -16.81 16.51 15.42
N GLU A 67 -16.94 15.39 16.14
CA GLU A 67 -15.88 14.88 17.03
C GLU A 67 -14.62 14.49 16.26
N ALA A 68 -14.77 13.90 15.07
CA ALA A 68 -13.64 13.55 14.21
C ALA A 68 -12.88 14.79 13.71
N LEU A 69 -13.59 15.88 13.44
CA LEU A 69 -12.96 17.16 13.09
C LEU A 69 -12.33 17.85 14.30
N ALA A 70 -12.96 17.81 15.48
CA ALA A 70 -12.42 18.41 16.70
C ALA A 70 -11.11 17.74 17.16
N LEU A 71 -10.96 16.44 16.91
CA LEU A 71 -9.75 15.66 17.24
C LEU A 71 -8.69 15.69 16.13
N ARG A 72 -8.90 16.46 15.06
CA ARG A 72 -7.97 16.52 13.93
C ARG A 72 -6.70 17.25 14.36
N PRO A 73 -5.50 16.67 14.16
CA PRO A 73 -4.26 17.34 14.52
C PRO A 73 -4.10 18.63 13.72
N ALA A 74 -3.50 19.65 14.34
CA ALA A 74 -3.32 20.98 13.73
C ALA A 74 -2.53 20.92 12.41
N ASP A 75 -1.62 19.94 12.28
CA ASP A 75 -0.79 19.73 11.10
C ASP A 75 -1.49 18.94 9.97
N ALA A 76 -2.72 18.46 10.17
CA ALA A 76 -3.40 17.68 9.13
C ALA A 76 -3.76 18.55 7.91
N LEU A 77 -3.62 17.93 6.74
CA LEU A 77 -3.96 18.52 5.44
C LEU A 77 -5.43 18.97 5.40
N PRO A 78 -5.75 20.12 4.76
CA PRO A 78 -7.14 20.57 4.60
C PRO A 78 -8.00 19.49 3.94
N LEU A 79 -9.25 19.34 4.41
CA LEU A 79 -10.21 18.34 3.90
C LEU A 79 -10.30 18.27 2.36
N PRO A 80 -10.34 19.39 1.61
CA PRO A 80 -10.37 19.33 0.13
C PRO A 80 -9.11 18.69 -0.47
N GLN A 81 -7.94 18.86 0.14
CA GLN A 81 -6.72 18.22 -0.31
C GLN A 81 -6.73 16.71 -0.02
N ILE A 82 -7.29 16.31 1.13
CA ILE A 82 -7.50 14.89 1.47
C ILE A 82 -8.46 14.25 0.45
N ALA A 83 -9.58 14.90 0.14
CA ALA A 83 -10.53 14.41 -0.86
C ALA A 83 -9.89 14.23 -2.24
N ARG A 84 -9.11 15.22 -2.69
CA ARG A 84 -8.35 15.14 -3.96
C ARG A 84 -7.35 14.00 -3.95
N LYS A 85 -6.63 13.80 -2.83
CA LYS A 85 -5.69 12.69 -2.69
C LYS A 85 -6.40 11.34 -2.77
N CYS A 86 -7.51 11.17 -2.05
CA CYS A 86 -8.32 9.94 -2.11
C CYS A 86 -8.86 9.68 -3.52
N LEU A 87 -9.35 10.71 -4.23
CA LEU A 87 -9.78 10.60 -5.62
C LEU A 87 -8.64 10.17 -6.55
N ASN A 88 -7.47 10.80 -6.45
CA ASN A 88 -6.32 10.45 -7.27
C ASN A 88 -5.84 9.03 -6.98
N SER A 89 -5.75 8.64 -5.70
CA SER A 89 -5.39 7.27 -5.32
C SER A 89 -6.41 6.25 -5.83
N LYS A 90 -7.72 6.55 -5.77
CA LYS A 90 -8.76 5.72 -6.37
C LYS A 90 -8.55 5.56 -7.88
N ARG A 91 -8.29 6.65 -8.61
CA ARG A 91 -8.03 6.62 -10.06
C ARG A 91 -6.82 5.75 -10.39
N VAL A 92 -5.73 5.86 -9.61
CA VAL A 92 -4.54 4.99 -9.77
C VAL A 92 -4.90 3.52 -9.52
N CYS A 93 -5.65 3.22 -8.46
CA CYS A 93 -6.09 1.85 -8.18
C CYS A 93 -6.99 1.29 -9.30
N LEU A 94 -7.91 2.09 -9.83
CA LEU A 94 -8.75 1.70 -10.97
C LEU A 94 -7.92 1.47 -12.23
N LEU A 95 -6.90 2.30 -12.49
CA LEU A 95 -5.99 2.12 -13.63
C LEU A 95 -5.22 0.80 -13.50
N VAL A 96 -4.68 0.50 -12.32
CA VAL A 96 -3.99 -0.77 -12.07
C VAL A 96 -4.95 -1.95 -12.22
N ALA A 97 -6.17 -1.86 -11.69
CA ALA A 97 -7.19 -2.90 -11.86
C ALA A 97 -7.55 -3.11 -13.35
N TYR A 98 -7.60 -2.03 -14.13
CA TYR A 98 -7.83 -2.09 -15.58
C TYR A 98 -6.66 -2.78 -16.32
N LEU A 99 -5.41 -2.49 -15.94
CA LEU A 99 -4.25 -3.20 -16.49
C LEU A 99 -4.28 -4.69 -16.14
N CYS A 100 -4.68 -5.05 -14.92
CA CYS A 100 -4.88 -6.45 -14.54
C CYS A 100 -5.98 -7.10 -15.40
N LEU A 101 -7.06 -6.38 -15.71
CA LEU A 101 -8.13 -6.88 -16.58
C LEU A 101 -7.63 -7.11 -18.02
N LEU A 102 -6.82 -6.21 -18.58
CA LEU A 102 -6.19 -6.43 -19.89
C LEU A 102 -5.26 -7.65 -19.88
N TYR A 103 -4.47 -7.80 -18.81
CA TYR A 103 -3.59 -8.96 -18.64
C TYR A 103 -4.37 -10.27 -18.47
N PHE A 104 -5.53 -10.23 -17.79
CA PHE A 104 -6.46 -11.35 -17.71
C PHE A 104 -6.97 -11.75 -19.10
N ILE A 105 -7.45 -10.80 -19.90
CA ILE A 105 -7.94 -11.06 -21.27
C ILE A 105 -6.83 -11.68 -22.12
N TYR A 106 -5.61 -11.14 -22.04
CA TYR A 106 -4.45 -11.70 -22.72
C TYR A 106 -4.17 -13.14 -22.29
N GLY A 107 -4.18 -13.43 -20.98
CA GLY A 107 -3.98 -14.78 -20.46
C GLY A 107 -5.05 -15.77 -20.91
N VAL A 108 -6.32 -15.36 -20.96
CA VAL A 108 -7.43 -16.19 -21.45
C VAL A 108 -7.27 -16.50 -22.94
N VAL A 109 -6.94 -15.51 -23.76
CA VAL A 109 -6.75 -15.70 -25.22
C VAL A 109 -5.51 -16.54 -25.52
N GLY A 110 -4.45 -16.40 -24.72
CA GLY A 110 -3.22 -17.18 -24.84
C GLY A 110 -3.24 -18.54 -24.14
N GLU A 111 -4.37 -18.95 -23.56
CA GLU A 111 -4.53 -20.16 -22.73
C GLU A 111 -3.51 -20.30 -21.59
N ASP A 112 -2.97 -19.18 -21.11
CA ASP A 112 -1.98 -19.11 -20.03
C ASP A 112 -2.69 -18.97 -18.67
N LEU A 113 -2.90 -20.12 -18.02
CA LEU A 113 -3.51 -20.19 -16.69
C LEU A 113 -2.72 -19.44 -15.61
N LEU A 114 -1.39 -19.33 -15.74
CA LEU A 114 -0.57 -18.60 -14.77
C LEU A 114 -0.79 -17.10 -14.92
N ALA A 115 -0.90 -16.59 -16.15
CA ALA A 115 -1.25 -15.20 -16.42
C ALA A 115 -2.65 -14.87 -15.88
N VAL A 116 -3.63 -15.74 -16.12
CA VAL A 116 -4.99 -15.61 -15.57
C VAL A 116 -4.97 -15.56 -14.05
N PHE A 117 -4.30 -16.50 -13.39
CA PHE A 117 -4.23 -16.53 -11.93
C PHE A 117 -3.55 -15.26 -11.37
N ASN A 118 -2.39 -14.89 -11.89
CA ASN A 118 -1.65 -13.70 -11.45
C ASN A 118 -2.46 -12.41 -11.64
N SER A 119 -3.22 -12.30 -12.74
CA SER A 119 -4.06 -11.14 -13.01
C SER A 119 -5.18 -10.97 -11.97
N VAL A 120 -5.82 -12.07 -11.55
CA VAL A 120 -6.89 -12.06 -10.55
C VAL A 120 -6.33 -11.67 -9.18
N PHE A 121 -5.24 -12.30 -8.75
CA PHE A 121 -4.60 -11.96 -7.48
C PHE A 121 -4.05 -10.52 -7.47
N GLY A 122 -3.49 -10.08 -8.60
CA GLY A 122 -3.01 -8.72 -8.80
C GLY A 122 -4.12 -7.68 -8.70
N ALA A 123 -5.33 -7.99 -9.15
CA ALA A 123 -6.47 -7.08 -9.11
C ALA A 123 -7.11 -6.92 -7.70
N MET A 124 -6.95 -7.90 -6.80
CA MET A 124 -7.60 -7.89 -5.49
C MET A 124 -7.23 -6.69 -4.62
N LEU A 125 -5.94 -6.37 -4.52
CA LEU A 125 -5.44 -5.24 -3.71
C LEU A 125 -5.94 -3.89 -4.26
N PRO A 126 -5.77 -3.57 -5.57
CA PRO A 126 -6.34 -2.37 -6.17
C PRO A 126 -7.85 -2.23 -5.95
N LEU A 127 -8.61 -3.32 -6.06
CA LEU A 127 -10.06 -3.30 -5.82
C LEU A 127 -10.39 -2.98 -4.36
N LEU A 128 -9.70 -3.60 -3.40
CA LEU A 128 -9.86 -3.29 -1.97
C LEU A 128 -9.53 -1.83 -1.66
N PHE A 129 -8.45 -1.30 -2.23
CA PHE A 129 -8.10 0.11 -2.06
C PHE A 129 -9.12 1.05 -2.69
N THR A 130 -9.72 0.67 -3.83
CA THR A 130 -10.80 1.43 -4.47
C THR A 130 -12.00 1.55 -3.51
N VAL A 131 -12.39 0.46 -2.84
CA VAL A 131 -13.45 0.46 -1.83
C VAL A 131 -13.09 1.36 -0.64
N LYS A 132 -11.86 1.23 -0.14
CA LYS A 132 -11.37 2.06 0.97
C LYS A 132 -11.45 3.56 0.65
N TYR A 133 -10.94 3.98 -0.51
CA TYR A 133 -10.91 5.40 -0.88
C TYR A 133 -12.31 5.94 -1.18
N GLU A 134 -13.19 5.14 -1.81
CA GLU A 134 -14.57 5.56 -2.05
C GLU A 134 -15.38 5.66 -0.75
N HIS A 135 -15.16 4.75 0.21
CA HIS A 135 -15.77 4.84 1.53
C HIS A 135 -15.35 6.13 2.26
N GLN A 136 -14.06 6.48 2.21
CA GLN A 136 -13.55 7.73 2.77
C GLN A 136 -14.16 8.96 2.09
N LEU A 137 -14.29 8.94 0.76
CA LEU A 137 -14.93 10.02 0.02
C LEU A 137 -16.41 10.15 0.39
N TRP A 138 -17.12 9.02 0.51
CA TRP A 138 -18.51 9.01 0.96
C TRP A 138 -18.66 9.60 2.36
N GLN A 139 -17.77 9.25 3.31
CA GLN A 139 -17.78 9.85 4.66
C GLN A 139 -17.51 11.36 4.64
N LEU A 140 -16.65 11.84 3.73
CA LEU A 140 -16.39 13.27 3.55
C LEU A 140 -17.59 14.01 2.92
N GLU A 141 -18.40 13.34 2.11
CA GLU A 141 -19.63 13.90 1.52
C GLU A 141 -20.81 13.93 2.49
N THR A 142 -21.03 12.83 3.22
CA THR A 142 -22.18 12.69 4.13
C THR A 142 -21.93 13.30 5.49
N GLY A 143 -20.68 13.35 5.95
CA GLY A 143 -20.30 13.90 7.24
C GLY A 143 -20.77 15.35 7.47
N PRO A 144 -20.54 16.29 6.54
CA PRO A 144 -21.04 17.67 6.68
C PRO A 144 -22.56 17.78 6.72
N GLN A 145 -23.28 16.86 6.08
CA GLN A 145 -24.75 16.87 6.03
C GLN A 145 -25.35 16.34 7.34
N ARG A 146 -24.60 15.54 8.10
CA ARG A 146 -25.03 14.89 9.34
C ARG A 146 -23.91 14.93 10.38
N PRO A 147 -23.59 16.12 10.91
CA PRO A 147 -22.40 16.33 11.73
C PRO A 147 -22.45 15.59 13.08
N ASP A 148 -23.64 15.37 13.61
CA ASP A 148 -23.91 14.77 14.91
C ASP A 148 -24.28 13.27 14.82
N GLU A 149 -24.45 12.74 13.60
CA GLU A 149 -24.65 11.30 13.41
C GLU A 149 -23.32 10.54 13.48
N PRO A 150 -23.36 9.27 13.92
CA PRO A 150 -22.18 8.40 13.87
C PRO A 150 -21.63 8.28 12.45
N LEU A 151 -20.30 8.34 12.26
CA LEU A 151 -19.71 8.08 10.95
C LEU A 151 -20.13 6.68 10.45
N GLY A 152 -20.78 6.65 9.30
CA GLY A 152 -21.27 5.40 8.72
C GLY A 152 -20.14 4.42 8.38
N GLY A 153 -20.37 3.14 8.68
CA GLY A 153 -19.43 2.07 8.41
C GLY A 153 -19.47 1.60 6.94
N TYR A 154 -18.67 0.58 6.62
CA TYR A 154 -18.71 -0.04 5.29
C TYR A 154 -20.09 -0.61 4.96
N ARG A 155 -20.79 -1.14 5.95
CA ARG A 155 -22.14 -1.70 5.78
C ARG A 155 -23.15 -0.63 5.35
N ASP A 156 -23.07 0.57 5.92
CA ASP A 156 -23.94 1.69 5.57
C ASP A 156 -23.61 2.23 4.17
N PHE A 157 -22.33 2.25 3.82
CA PHE A 157 -21.88 2.60 2.48
C PHE A 157 -22.45 1.66 1.42
N PHE A 158 -22.36 0.34 1.60
CA PHE A 158 -22.93 -0.61 0.64
C PHE A 158 -24.47 -0.58 0.60
N ARG A 159 -25.12 -0.12 1.67
CA ARG A 159 -26.58 0.10 1.71
C ARG A 159 -27.00 1.39 1.01
N SER A 160 -26.06 2.30 0.73
CA SER A 160 -26.34 3.54 0.01
C SER A 160 -26.67 3.27 -1.47
N ARG A 161 -27.61 4.03 -2.03
CA ARG A 161 -28.02 3.88 -3.43
C ARG A 161 -26.84 4.17 -4.35
N GLY A 162 -26.53 3.21 -5.23
CA GLY A 162 -25.47 3.36 -6.23
C GLY A 162 -24.05 3.12 -5.72
N ALA A 163 -23.84 2.48 -4.57
CA ALA A 163 -22.51 2.19 -4.02
C ALA A 163 -21.59 1.44 -5.01
N LEU A 164 -22.12 0.45 -5.72
CA LEU A 164 -21.36 -0.29 -6.75
C LEU A 164 -21.01 0.59 -7.95
N LEU A 165 -21.97 1.41 -8.41
CA LEU A 165 -21.74 2.33 -9.52
C LEU A 165 -20.68 3.38 -9.15
N ARG A 166 -20.70 3.85 -7.90
CA ARG A 166 -19.73 4.77 -7.33
C ARG A 166 -18.32 4.18 -7.31
N LEU A 167 -18.15 2.88 -7.04
CA LEU A 167 -16.83 2.24 -7.05
C LEU A 167 -16.18 2.26 -8.44
N VAL A 168 -16.95 1.95 -9.47
CA VAL A 168 -16.46 1.88 -10.86
C VAL A 168 -16.34 3.27 -11.49
N ASN A 169 -17.08 4.27 -11.00
CA ASN A 169 -17.02 5.62 -11.53
C ASN A 169 -15.69 6.33 -11.12
N PRO A 170 -14.81 6.69 -12.07
CA PRO A 170 -13.56 7.39 -11.77
C PRO A 170 -13.75 8.85 -11.32
N ARG A 171 -14.99 9.36 -11.38
CA ARG A 171 -15.41 10.75 -11.05
C ARG A 171 -14.46 11.75 -11.69
N LEU A 172 -14.60 11.92 -13.00
CA LEU A 172 -13.66 12.69 -13.82
C LEU A 172 -13.66 14.20 -13.54
N PHE A 173 -14.61 14.71 -12.75
CA PHE A 173 -14.76 16.14 -12.43
C PHE A 173 -15.09 16.32 -10.94
#